data_AF-A0A4Q3STY0-F1
#
_entry.id   AF-A0A4Q3STY0-F1
#
_cell.length_a   1.000
_cell.length_b   1.000
_cell.length_c   1.000
_cell.angle_alpha   90.00
_cell.angle_beta   90.00
_cell.angle_gamma   90.00
#
_symmetry.space_group_name_H-M   'P 1'
#
loop_
_entity.id
_entity.type
_entity.pdbx_description
1 polymer ?
#
loop_
_entity_poly.entity_id
_entity_poly.type
_entity_poly.pdbx_seq_one_letter_code
_entity_poly.pdbx_strand_id
1 'polypeptide(L)'
;VFFQGPTFAGAIDFYFACVDQLAYDIAVALNAWCFEADGSFNITSARALLAGYEAHRPLTPAERAALPVLAHGAAMRFFLTRLHDWGATPAGALVRPKDPLEYERKLAVHRSAPDLVLLSEVS
;
A
#
# COMPACT_ATOMS: atom_id res chain seq x y z
N VAL A 1 6.85 -11.20 2.92
CA VAL A 1 6.69 -12.06 1.72
C VAL A 1 8.04 -12.62 1.35
N PHE A 2 8.13 -13.93 1.12
CA PHE A 2 9.36 -14.61 0.73
C PHE A 2 9.31 -15.10 -0.71
N PHE A 3 10.48 -15.11 -1.35
CA PHE A 3 10.69 -15.60 -2.71
C PHE A 3 11.87 -16.57 -2.74
N GLN A 4 11.79 -17.59 -3.58
CA GLN A 4 12.91 -18.44 -3.97
C GLN A 4 13.24 -18.13 -5.44
N GLY A 5 14.27 -17.29 -5.65
CA GLY A 5 14.51 -16.68 -6.94
C GLY A 5 13.31 -15.82 -7.38
N PRO A 6 12.74 -16.02 -8.58
CA PRO A 6 11.57 -15.28 -9.03
C PRO A 6 10.23 -15.85 -8.51
N THR A 7 10.25 -16.97 -7.78
CA THR A 7 9.02 -17.69 -7.40
C THR A 7 8.57 -17.30 -5.99
N PHE A 8 7.29 -16.96 -5.83
CA PHE A 8 6.69 -16.75 -4.52
C PHE A 8 6.80 -18.01 -3.66
N ALA A 9 7.35 -17.89 -2.47
CA ALA A 9 7.55 -19.00 -1.54
C ALA A 9 6.59 -18.94 -0.33
N GLY A 10 6.11 -17.75 0.06
CA GLY A 10 5.15 -17.63 1.15
C GLY A 10 4.90 -16.21 1.65
N ALA A 11 3.78 -16.06 2.37
CA ALA A 11 3.45 -14.89 3.16
C ALA A 11 3.53 -15.25 4.65
N ILE A 12 3.90 -14.29 5.49
CA ILE A 12 4.11 -14.44 6.94
C ILE A 12 3.50 -13.23 7.67
N ASP A 13 3.61 -13.19 9.00
CA ASP A 13 3.20 -12.07 9.86
C ASP A 13 1.71 -11.73 9.81
N PHE A 14 0.84 -12.74 10.01
CA PHE A 14 -0.62 -12.60 10.01
C PHE A 14 -1.22 -11.94 11.27
N TYR A 15 -0.42 -11.26 12.10
CA TYR A 15 -0.88 -10.65 13.35
C TYR A 15 -1.89 -9.51 13.15
N PHE A 16 -1.89 -8.88 11.97
CA PHE A 16 -2.87 -7.86 11.59
C PHE A 16 -3.99 -8.39 10.68
N ALA A 17 -4.09 -9.72 10.48
CA ALA A 17 -5.18 -10.30 9.72
C ALA A 17 -6.51 -10.05 10.43
N CYS A 18 -7.53 -9.67 9.65
CA CYS A 18 -8.86 -9.36 10.15
C CYS A 18 -9.92 -9.60 9.06
N VAL A 19 -11.20 -9.49 9.42
CA VAL A 19 -12.31 -9.50 8.46
C VAL A 19 -12.55 -8.08 8.01
N ASP A 20 -12.23 -7.78 6.75
CA ASP A 20 -12.42 -6.47 6.13
C ASP A 20 -12.60 -6.61 4.59
N GLN A 21 -12.70 -5.49 3.88
CA GLN A 21 -12.80 -5.44 2.43
C GLN A 21 -11.52 -5.93 1.75
N LEU A 22 -11.62 -6.88 0.82
CA LEU A 22 -10.47 -7.40 0.07
C LEU A 22 -9.73 -6.32 -0.72
N ALA A 23 -10.46 -5.32 -1.25
CA ALA A 23 -9.87 -4.19 -1.95
C ALA A 23 -8.99 -3.31 -1.03
N TYR A 24 -9.19 -3.34 0.28
CA TYR A 24 -8.35 -2.62 1.23
C TYR A 24 -6.94 -3.24 1.34
N ASP A 25 -6.82 -4.57 1.28
CA ASP A 25 -5.50 -5.23 1.23
C ASP A 25 -4.72 -4.87 -0.05
N ILE A 26 -5.43 -4.70 -1.18
CA ILE A 26 -4.81 -4.21 -2.42
C ILE A 26 -4.32 -2.77 -2.23
N ALA A 27 -5.12 -1.91 -1.61
CA ALA A 27 -4.74 -0.54 -1.29
C ALA A 27 -3.51 -0.47 -0.35
N VAL A 28 -3.41 -1.37 0.62
CA VAL A 28 -2.21 -1.54 1.46
C VAL A 28 -1.01 -1.97 0.60
N ALA A 29 -1.19 -2.95 -0.28
CA ALA A 29 -0.13 -3.44 -1.14
C ALA A 29 0.38 -2.36 -2.12
N LEU A 30 -0.51 -1.55 -2.71
CA LEU A 30 -0.14 -0.41 -3.54
C LEU A 30 0.76 0.58 -2.78
N ASN A 31 0.43 0.90 -1.54
CA ASN A 31 1.26 1.77 -0.70
C ASN A 31 2.60 1.14 -0.31
N ALA A 32 2.66 -0.18 -0.18
CA ALA A 32 3.85 -0.90 0.25
C ALA A 32 4.83 -1.19 -0.90
N TRP A 33 4.33 -1.47 -2.11
CA TRP A 33 5.11 -2.03 -3.23
C TRP A 33 5.19 -1.13 -4.46
N CYS A 34 4.37 -0.08 -4.56
CA CYS A 34 4.28 0.76 -5.76
C CYS A 34 4.79 2.18 -5.56
N PHE A 35 5.63 2.40 -4.54
CA PHE A 35 6.36 3.65 -4.34
C PHE A 35 7.86 3.41 -4.39
N GLU A 36 8.57 4.28 -5.09
CA GLU A 36 10.03 4.30 -5.13
C GLU A 36 10.61 4.94 -3.87
N ALA A 37 11.92 4.73 -3.66
CA ALA A 37 12.63 5.29 -2.50
C ALA A 37 12.60 6.82 -2.44
N ASP A 38 12.46 7.49 -3.59
CA ASP A 38 12.33 8.96 -3.70
C ASP A 38 10.90 9.47 -3.43
N GLY A 39 9.94 8.57 -3.19
CA GLY A 39 8.54 8.89 -2.92
C GLY A 39 7.67 9.03 -4.17
N SER A 40 8.21 8.81 -5.37
CA SER A 40 7.41 8.75 -6.59
C SER A 40 6.57 7.47 -6.65
N PHE A 41 5.39 7.56 -7.27
CA PHE A 41 4.52 6.40 -7.47
C PHE A 41 4.86 5.68 -8.77
N ASN A 42 5.17 4.39 -8.67
CA ASN A 42 5.50 3.56 -9.82
C ASN A 42 4.22 2.94 -10.42
N ILE A 43 3.72 3.59 -11.47
CA ILE A 43 2.54 3.16 -12.22
C ILE A 43 2.74 1.77 -12.85
N THR A 44 3.95 1.44 -13.29
CA THR A 44 4.26 0.12 -13.88
C THR A 44 4.08 -0.99 -12.85
N SER A 45 4.62 -0.81 -11.64
CA SER A 45 4.45 -1.74 -10.53
C SER A 45 2.98 -1.86 -10.10
N ALA A 46 2.25 -0.74 -10.03
CA ALA A 46 0.83 -0.74 -9.69
C ALA A 46 -0.01 -1.52 -10.69
N ARG A 47 0.24 -1.34 -12.00
CA ARG A 47 -0.42 -2.09 -13.06
C ARG A 47 -0.12 -3.58 -12.99
N ALA A 48 1.15 -3.95 -12.77
CA ALA A 48 1.54 -5.35 -12.63
C ALA A 48 0.89 -6.01 -11.41
N LEU A 49 0.81 -5.29 -10.28
CA LEU A 49 0.17 -5.78 -9.06
C LEU A 49 -1.33 -6.01 -9.27
N LEU A 50 -2.04 -5.04 -9.87
CA LEU A 50 -3.47 -5.18 -10.15
C LEU A 50 -3.75 -6.29 -11.17
N ALA A 51 -2.99 -6.35 -12.27
CA ALA A 51 -3.15 -7.39 -13.27
C ALA A 51 -2.92 -8.80 -12.67
N GLY A 52 -1.91 -8.96 -11.81
CA GLY A 52 -1.65 -10.21 -11.11
C GLY A 52 -2.78 -10.60 -10.15
N TYR A 53 -3.36 -9.64 -9.43
CA TYR A 53 -4.52 -9.89 -8.58
C TYR A 53 -5.76 -10.29 -9.40
N GLU A 54 -6.07 -9.53 -10.45
CA GLU A 54 -7.28 -9.71 -11.27
C GLU A 54 -7.25 -10.96 -12.14
N ALA A 55 -6.06 -11.50 -12.45
CA ALA A 55 -5.91 -12.80 -13.09
C ALA A 55 -6.51 -13.95 -12.25
N HIS A 56 -6.62 -13.77 -10.92
CA HIS A 56 -7.22 -14.75 -10.02
C HIS A 56 -8.59 -14.30 -9.48
N ARG A 57 -8.77 -13.01 -9.20
CA ARG A 57 -10.02 -12.43 -8.73
C ARG A 57 -10.26 -11.06 -9.37
N PRO A 58 -11.11 -10.98 -10.40
CA PRO A 58 -11.48 -9.71 -11.01
C PRO A 58 -12.07 -8.75 -9.98
N LEU A 59 -11.69 -7.47 -10.04
CA LEU A 59 -12.30 -6.44 -9.21
C LEU A 59 -13.69 -6.12 -9.73
N THR A 60 -14.64 -6.00 -8.82
CA THR A 60 -15.93 -5.40 -9.17
C THR A 60 -15.73 -3.92 -9.54
N PRO A 61 -16.65 -3.33 -10.33
CA PRO A 61 -16.61 -1.89 -10.62
C PRO A 61 -16.57 -1.02 -9.35
N ALA A 62 -17.29 -1.44 -8.30
CA ALA A 62 -17.31 -0.74 -7.03
C ALA A 62 -15.95 -0.81 -6.29
N GLU A 63 -15.32 -1.99 -6.25
CA GLU A 63 -13.98 -2.14 -5.66
C GLU A 63 -12.94 -1.32 -6.41
N ARG A 64 -12.97 -1.37 -7.74
CA ARG A 64 -12.07 -0.58 -8.58
C ARG A 64 -12.24 0.90 -8.29
N ALA A 65 -13.47 1.42 -8.35
CA ALA A 65 -13.77 2.82 -8.07
C ALA A 65 -13.38 3.25 -6.63
N ALA A 66 -13.38 2.32 -5.68
CA ALA A 66 -12.98 2.58 -4.30
C ALA A 66 -11.45 2.57 -4.07
N LEU A 67 -10.64 1.99 -4.98
CA LEU A 67 -9.19 1.87 -4.78
C LEU A 67 -8.49 3.21 -4.43
N PRO A 68 -8.79 4.35 -5.09
CA PRO A 68 -8.25 5.65 -4.69
C PRO A 68 -8.44 6.00 -3.22
N VAL A 69 -9.68 5.95 -2.73
CA VAL A 69 -10.00 6.35 -1.35
C VAL A 69 -9.47 5.34 -0.35
N LEU A 70 -9.46 4.05 -0.70
CA LEU A 70 -8.88 3.00 0.12
C LEU A 70 -7.35 3.15 0.21
N ALA A 71 -6.66 3.47 -0.89
CA ALA A 71 -5.22 3.71 -0.91
C ALA A 71 -4.84 4.94 -0.07
N HIS A 72 -5.63 6.01 -0.14
CA HIS A 72 -5.50 7.16 0.73
C HIS A 72 -5.70 6.79 2.21
N GLY A 73 -6.76 6.04 2.53
CA GLY A 73 -7.06 5.58 3.88
C GLY A 73 -5.99 4.66 4.46
N ALA A 74 -5.45 3.75 3.65
CA ALA A 74 -4.32 2.89 4.01
C ALA A 74 -3.07 3.72 4.31
N ALA A 75 -2.76 4.71 3.45
CA ALA A 75 -1.64 5.61 3.69
C ALA A 75 -1.80 6.39 5.02
N MET A 76 -3.02 6.86 5.30
CA MET A 76 -3.35 7.56 6.55
C MET A 76 -3.18 6.66 7.77
N ARG A 77 -3.63 5.40 7.71
CA ARG A 77 -3.43 4.43 8.80
C ARG A 77 -1.95 4.26 9.14
N PHE A 78 -1.10 4.05 8.14
CA PHE A 78 0.34 3.86 8.36
C PHE A 78 1.03 5.17 8.80
N PHE A 79 0.60 6.32 8.31
CA PHE A 79 1.07 7.61 8.81
C PHE A 79 0.81 7.77 10.31
N LEU A 80 -0.44 7.58 10.74
CA LEU A 80 -0.86 7.79 12.13
C LEU A 80 -0.20 6.81 13.10
N THR A 81 -0.12 5.54 12.72
CA THR A 81 0.54 4.52 13.55
C THR A 81 2.03 4.79 13.70
N ARG A 82 2.74 5.12 12.61
CA ARG A 82 4.15 5.50 12.68
C ARG A 82 4.37 6.78 13.48
N LEU A 83 3.48 7.77 13.35
CA LEU A 83 3.59 9.02 14.09
C LEU A 83 3.42 8.77 15.61
N HIS A 84 2.47 7.91 15.98
CA HIS A 84 2.27 7.51 17.36
C HIS A 84 3.51 6.79 17.92
N ASP A 85 4.01 5.78 17.20
CA ASP A 85 5.19 5.00 17.59
C ASP A 85 6.45 5.88 17.68
N TRP A 86 6.57 6.87 16.79
CA TRP A 86 7.70 7.81 16.77
C TRP A 86 7.79 8.64 18.06
N GLY A 87 6.65 9.08 18.60
CA GLY A 87 6.60 9.81 19.86
C GLY A 87 6.68 8.92 21.11
N ALA A 88 6.27 7.66 21.00
CA ALA A 88 6.18 6.73 22.13
C ALA A 88 7.46 5.89 22.36
N THR A 89 8.36 5.80 21.38
CA THR A 89 9.54 4.93 21.49
C THR A 89 10.56 5.46 22.53
N PRO A 90 10.88 4.70 23.60
CA PRO A 90 11.83 5.12 24.62
C PRO A 90 13.25 5.31 24.09
N ALA A 91 14.00 6.24 24.71
CA ALA A 91 15.42 6.39 24.44
C ALA A 91 16.17 5.09 24.78
N GLY A 92 16.77 4.44 23.78
CA GLY A 92 17.51 3.18 23.93
C GLY A 92 16.82 1.93 23.39
N ALA A 93 15.64 2.05 22.79
CA ALA A 93 15.00 0.93 22.10
C ALA A 93 15.88 0.40 20.95
N LEU A 94 15.99 -0.93 20.83
CA LEU A 94 16.74 -1.59 19.76
C LEU A 94 16.07 -1.43 18.39
N VAL A 95 14.75 -1.27 18.38
CA VAL A 95 13.96 -1.03 17.16
C VAL A 95 13.83 0.47 16.96
N ARG A 96 14.41 0.98 15.87
CA ARG A 96 14.19 2.37 15.47
C ARG A 96 12.78 2.49 14.88
N PRO A 97 11.97 3.47 15.33
CA PRO A 97 10.67 3.72 14.72
C PRO A 97 10.89 4.13 13.26
N LYS A 98 9.91 3.84 12.39
CA LYS A 98 9.97 4.19 10.97
C LYS A 98 9.54 5.63 10.79
N ASP A 99 10.20 6.36 9.89
CA ASP A 99 9.87 7.76 9.59
C ASP A 99 8.38 7.88 9.19
N PRO A 100 7.55 8.63 9.94
CA PRO A 100 6.17 8.87 9.57
C PRO A 100 6.06 9.70 8.28
N LEU A 101 7.05 10.55 7.98
CA LEU A 101 7.00 11.42 6.81
C LEU A 101 7.07 10.65 5.48
N GLU A 102 7.49 9.39 5.49
CA GLU A 102 7.34 8.50 4.33
C GLU A 102 5.87 8.43 3.89
N TYR A 103 4.95 8.25 4.83
CA TYR A 103 3.53 8.12 4.53
C TYR A 103 2.82 9.47 4.38
N GLU A 104 3.38 10.55 4.91
CA GLU A 104 2.94 11.92 4.58
C GLU A 104 3.14 12.22 3.08
N ARG A 105 4.32 11.88 2.54
CA ARG A 105 4.59 12.02 1.09
C ARG A 105 3.64 11.18 0.24
N LYS A 106 3.37 9.92 0.64
CA LYS A 106 2.40 9.05 -0.05
C LYS A 106 0.98 9.63 -0.01
N LEU A 107 0.57 10.21 1.12
CA LEU A 107 -0.71 10.91 1.24
C LEU A 107 -0.82 12.10 0.28
N ALA A 108 0.26 12.87 0.12
CA ALA A 108 0.31 13.98 -0.83
C ALA A 108 0.12 13.51 -2.27
N VAL A 109 0.74 12.39 -2.66
CA VAL A 109 0.57 11.78 -3.99
C VAL A 109 -0.87 11.32 -4.23
N HIS A 110 -1.46 10.58 -3.29
CA HIS A 110 -2.86 10.14 -3.43
C HIS A 110 -3.85 11.32 -3.48
N ARG A 111 -3.51 12.45 -2.85
CA ARG A 111 -4.34 13.67 -2.91
C ARG A 111 -4.19 14.42 -4.23
N SER A 112 -2.99 14.46 -4.81
CA SER A 112 -2.73 15.18 -6.06
C SER A 112 -3.20 14.42 -7.30
N ALA A 113 -3.30 13.09 -7.21
CA ALA A 113 -3.74 12.22 -8.29
C ALA A 113 -4.70 11.14 -7.77
N PRO A 114 -5.99 11.48 -7.50
CA PRO A 114 -6.95 10.51 -6.98
C PRO A 114 -7.13 9.31 -7.91
N ASP A 115 -7.09 9.51 -9.22
CA ASP A 115 -7.32 8.44 -10.19
C ASP A 115 -6.04 7.69 -10.60
N LEU A 116 -4.92 7.89 -9.92
CA LEU A 116 -3.61 7.33 -10.29
C LEU A 116 -3.61 5.80 -10.45
N VAL A 117 -4.50 5.12 -9.73
CA VAL A 117 -4.70 3.67 -9.76
C VAL A 117 -5.71 3.24 -10.84
N LEU A 118 -6.49 4.18 -11.37
CA LEU A 118 -7.58 3.95 -12.33
C LEU A 118 -7.20 4.23 -13.79
N LEU A 119 -5.99 4.70 -14.07
CA LEU A 119 -5.51 5.06 -15.43
C LEU A 119 -5.26 3.84 -16.35
N SER A 120 -6.08 2.80 -16.25
CA SER A 120 -6.07 1.62 -17.11
C SER A 120 -6.88 1.78 -18.40
N GLU A 121 -7.44 2.95 -18.69
CA GLU A 121 -8.16 3.22 -19.95
C GLU A 121 -7.56 4.43 -20.68
N VAL A 122 -6.48 4.17 -21.42
CA VAL A 122 -6.30 4.81 -22.73
C VAL A 122 -6.05 3.65 -23.69
N SER A 123 -7.05 3.46 -24.56
CA SER A 123 -7.17 2.41 -25.58
C SER A 123 -5.95 2.24 -26.48
#